data_AF-A0A956C813-F1
#
_entry.id   AF-A0A956C813-F1
#
_cell.length_a   1.000
_cell.length_b   1.000
_cell.length_c   1.000
_cell.angle_alpha   90.00
_cell.angle_beta   90.00
_cell.angle_gamma   90.00
#
_symmetry.space_group_name_H-M   'P 1'
#
loop_
_entity.id
_entity.type
_entity.pdbx_description
1 polymer ?
#
loop_
_entity_poly.entity_id
_entity_poly.type
_entity_poly.pdbx_seq_one_letter_code
_entity_poly.pdbx_strand_id
1 'polypeptide(L)'
;MRLLLSLLVVAVAASGCRRVSTRTLKDTEGRTFTAECDRQGQCNLTRDKAEPGSPDKKDLVLRSPGRLVAMCDAAGDAKPDLAADCRPLVCESDDACPPAHGLKHGTCVNGLCTEPANPLTQDDSVLLCLAGTGMGKSAAAQVDRYAMGLNCGSPCVVPKPCRQP
;
A
#
# COMPACT_ATOMS: atom_id res chain seq x y z
N MET A 1 -12.75 24.72 64.60
CA MET A 1 -13.51 23.99 63.57
C MET A 1 -12.71 24.00 62.28
N ARG A 2 -12.07 22.88 61.92
CA ARG A 2 -11.29 22.71 60.69
C ARG A 2 -12.18 21.98 59.68
N LEU A 3 -12.60 22.65 58.60
CA LEU A 3 -13.21 21.98 57.45
C LEU A 3 -12.15 21.89 56.34
N LEU A 4 -11.61 20.69 56.14
CA LEU A 4 -10.84 20.30 54.98
C LEU A 4 -11.84 19.89 53.88
N LEU A 5 -12.01 20.73 52.84
CA LEU A 5 -12.71 20.34 51.62
C LEU A 5 -11.68 19.74 50.66
N SER A 6 -11.68 18.41 50.54
CA SER A 6 -10.93 17.66 49.55
C SER A 6 -11.59 17.82 48.17
N LEU A 7 -10.92 18.51 47.24
CA LEU A 7 -11.30 18.50 45.82
C LEU A 7 -10.91 17.15 45.20
N LEU A 8 -11.89 16.32 44.88
CA LEU A 8 -11.73 15.17 43.99
C LEU A 8 -11.47 15.67 42.56
N VAL A 9 -10.25 15.47 42.07
CA VAL A 9 -9.92 15.61 40.64
C VAL A 9 -10.33 14.31 39.95
N VAL A 10 -11.47 14.32 39.25
CA VAL A 10 -11.86 13.23 38.35
C VAL A 10 -11.05 13.38 37.06
N ALA A 11 -9.94 12.64 36.97
CA ALA A 11 -9.20 12.49 35.72
C ALA A 11 -10.02 11.59 34.78
N VAL A 12 -10.86 12.21 33.94
CA VAL A 12 -11.49 11.52 32.82
C VAL A 12 -10.39 11.26 31.79
N ALA A 13 -9.81 10.06 31.85
CA ALA A 13 -8.95 9.57 30.78
C ALA A 13 -9.82 9.44 29.52
N ALA A 14 -9.75 10.45 28.64
CA ALA A 14 -10.31 10.38 27.31
C ALA A 14 -9.53 9.34 26.51
N SER A 15 -9.86 8.06 26.69
CA SER A 15 -9.54 7.00 25.74
C SER A 15 -10.31 7.29 24.45
N GLY A 16 -9.78 8.20 23.64
CA GLY A 16 -10.29 8.50 22.31
C GLY A 16 -10.34 7.19 21.52
N CYS A 17 -11.54 6.68 21.27
CA CYS A 17 -11.75 5.51 20.43
C CYS A 17 -11.15 5.79 19.04
N ARG A 18 -9.95 5.27 18.80
CA ARG A 18 -9.35 5.22 17.46
C ARG A 18 -10.26 4.30 16.66
N ARG A 19 -11.16 4.86 15.85
CA ARG A 19 -12.00 4.09 14.93
C ARG A 19 -11.09 3.57 13.83
N VAL A 20 -10.56 2.38 14.06
CA VAL A 20 -9.80 1.61 13.08
C VAL A 20 -10.80 0.95 12.14
N SER A 21 -10.50 0.99 10.85
CA SER A 21 -11.26 0.28 9.82
C SER A 21 -10.42 -0.88 9.31
N THR A 22 -10.94 -2.08 9.45
CA THR A 22 -10.32 -3.30 8.91
C THR A 22 -10.79 -3.50 7.48
N ARG A 23 -9.86 -3.81 6.57
CA ARG A 23 -10.14 -4.11 5.17
C ARG A 23 -9.18 -5.18 4.65
N THR A 24 -9.66 -5.93 3.66
CA THR A 24 -8.84 -6.89 2.92
C THR A 24 -8.28 -6.20 1.68
N LEU A 25 -6.95 -6.19 1.56
CA LEU A 25 -6.22 -5.71 0.40
C LEU A 25 -5.77 -6.90 -0.44
N LYS A 26 -5.69 -6.70 -1.75
CA LYS A 26 -5.16 -7.69 -2.68
C LYS A 26 -4.17 -7.03 -3.63
N ASP A 27 -3.07 -7.68 -3.95
CA ASP A 27 -2.13 -7.18 -4.97
C ASP A 27 -2.30 -7.89 -6.33
N THR A 28 -1.56 -7.42 -7.33
CA THR A 28 -1.59 -8.00 -8.69
C THR A 28 -0.99 -9.41 -8.80
N GLU A 29 -0.33 -9.92 -7.77
CA GLU A 29 0.11 -11.32 -7.69
C GLU A 29 -0.95 -12.20 -7.02
N GLY A 30 -2.07 -11.61 -6.62
CA GLY A 30 -3.17 -12.29 -5.94
C GLY A 30 -2.98 -12.42 -4.43
N ARG A 31 -1.90 -11.86 -3.86
CA ARG A 31 -1.63 -11.95 -2.44
C ARG A 31 -2.64 -11.14 -1.65
N THR A 32 -3.09 -11.69 -0.53
CA THR A 32 -4.10 -11.08 0.32
C THR A 32 -3.49 -10.60 1.64
N PHE A 33 -3.93 -9.41 2.07
CA PHE A 33 -3.45 -8.76 3.27
C PHE A 33 -4.62 -8.19 4.06
N THR A 34 -4.51 -8.24 5.39
CA THR A 34 -5.40 -7.48 6.27
C THR A 34 -4.75 -6.13 6.58
N ALA A 35 -5.52 -5.05 6.40
CA ALA A 35 -5.11 -3.70 6.74
C ALA A 35 -6.06 -3.08 7.76
N GLU A 36 -5.50 -2.63 8.86
CA GLU A 36 -6.17 -1.91 9.93
C GLU A 36 -5.76 -0.45 9.87
N CYS A 37 -6.57 0.38 9.22
CA CYS A 37 -6.24 1.78 8.97
C CYS A 37 -7.00 2.72 9.90
N ASP A 38 -6.28 3.70 10.45
CA ASP A 38 -6.86 4.80 11.20
C ASP A 38 -7.27 5.97 10.28
N ARG A 39 -7.88 7.01 10.87
CA ARG A 39 -8.36 8.19 10.12
C ARG A 39 -7.24 9.07 9.54
N GLN A 40 -6.00 8.90 10.00
CA GLN A 40 -4.84 9.63 9.49
C GLN A 40 -4.24 8.94 8.26
N GLY A 41 -4.75 7.76 7.91
CA GLY A 41 -4.22 6.93 6.82
C GLY A 41 -3.09 6.00 7.28
N GLN A 42 -2.82 5.91 8.58
CA GLN A 42 -1.84 4.95 9.10
C GLN A 42 -2.48 3.58 9.15
N CYS A 43 -1.86 2.60 8.49
CA CYS A 43 -2.35 1.23 8.42
C CYS A 43 -1.38 0.26 9.08
N ASN A 44 -1.89 -0.57 9.99
CA ASN A 44 -1.20 -1.79 10.42
C ASN A 44 -1.52 -2.91 9.43
N LEU A 45 -0.49 -3.57 8.91
CA LEU A 45 -0.60 -4.52 7.81
C LEU A 45 -0.24 -5.92 8.29
N THR A 46 -0.99 -6.93 7.84
CA THR A 46 -0.71 -8.33 8.15
C THR A 46 -0.90 -9.16 6.89
N ARG A 47 0.06 -10.05 6.61
CA ARG A 47 -0.04 -11.03 5.51
C ARG A 47 -0.87 -12.22 5.97
N ASP A 48 -1.76 -12.70 5.10
CA ASP A 48 -2.44 -13.97 5.36
C ASP A 48 -1.42 -15.12 5.28
N LYS A 49 -1.44 -16.04 6.26
CA LYS A 49 -0.37 -17.04 6.48
C LYS A 49 -0.09 -17.97 5.29
N ALA A 50 -1.02 -18.08 4.34
CA ALA A 50 -0.88 -18.93 3.16
C ALA A 50 -0.15 -18.25 2.00
N GLU A 51 0.06 -16.93 2.05
CA GLU A 51 0.56 -16.17 0.90
C GLU A 51 2.09 -16.18 0.82
N PRO A 52 2.66 -16.40 -0.38
CA PRO A 52 4.10 -16.34 -0.59
C PRO A 52 4.59 -14.90 -0.37
N GLY A 53 5.73 -14.77 0.30
CA GLY A 53 6.42 -13.49 0.46
C GLY A 53 7.93 -13.67 0.37
N SER A 54 8.63 -12.56 0.35
CA SER A 54 10.09 -12.56 0.35
C SER A 54 10.62 -13.22 1.65
N PRO A 55 11.48 -14.25 1.58
CA PRO A 55 11.88 -15.04 2.75
C PRO A 55 12.59 -14.21 3.83
N ASP A 56 13.31 -13.17 3.41
CA ASP A 56 14.12 -12.31 4.27
C ASP A 56 13.39 -11.01 4.69
N LYS A 57 12.17 -10.78 4.20
CA LYS A 57 11.41 -9.53 4.42
C LYS A 57 10.03 -9.84 5.00
N LYS A 58 9.94 -9.67 6.32
CA LYS A 58 8.76 -10.05 7.11
C LYS A 58 7.78 -8.91 7.31
N ASP A 59 8.26 -7.68 7.19
CA ASP A 59 7.43 -6.50 7.37
C ASP A 59 6.70 -6.16 6.07
N LEU A 60 5.61 -5.42 6.22
CA LEU A 60 4.80 -4.95 5.11
C LEU A 60 4.68 -3.45 5.19
N VAL A 61 4.78 -2.78 4.04
CA VAL A 61 4.56 -1.34 3.94
C VAL A 61 3.74 -1.01 2.70
N LEU A 62 2.84 -0.03 2.85
CA LEU A 62 2.18 0.59 1.71
C LEU A 62 3.11 1.66 1.12
N ARG A 63 3.27 1.65 -0.20
CA ARG A 63 4.02 2.67 -0.94
C ARG A 63 3.13 3.28 -2.00
N SER A 64 3.21 4.61 -2.12
CA SER A 64 2.71 5.36 -3.27
C SER A 64 3.88 6.13 -3.88
N PRO A 65 4.66 5.54 -4.82
CA PRO A 65 5.78 6.25 -5.46
C PRO A 65 5.32 7.32 -6.46
N GLY A 66 4.06 7.26 -6.87
CA GLY A 66 3.44 8.15 -7.83
C GLY A 66 1.93 8.03 -7.71
N ARG A 67 1.27 7.61 -8.78
CA ARG A 67 -0.18 7.43 -8.81
C ARG A 67 -0.62 6.10 -8.21
N LEU A 68 0.17 5.04 -8.27
CA LEU A 68 -0.28 3.71 -7.81
C LEU A 68 0.02 3.49 -6.35
N VAL A 69 -0.91 2.84 -5.64
CA VAL A 69 -0.67 2.31 -4.30
C VAL A 69 -0.22 0.85 -4.43
N ALA A 70 0.91 0.52 -3.83
CA ALA A 70 1.51 -0.81 -3.86
C ALA A 70 1.72 -1.36 -2.45
N MET A 71 1.60 -2.69 -2.32
CA MET A 71 2.02 -3.44 -1.14
C MET A 71 3.45 -3.91 -1.33
N CYS A 72 4.31 -3.68 -0.34
CA CYS A 72 5.71 -4.03 -0.39
C CYS A 72 6.15 -4.92 0.77
N ASP A 73 7.01 -5.88 0.49
CA ASP A 73 7.75 -6.61 1.53
C ASP A 73 8.95 -5.75 1.99
N ALA A 74 9.14 -5.59 3.29
CA ALA A 74 10.23 -4.79 3.88
C ALA A 74 11.07 -5.58 4.89
N ALA A 75 12.32 -5.18 5.04
CA ALA A 75 13.23 -5.68 6.07
C ALA A 75 13.38 -4.61 7.16
N GLY A 76 12.54 -4.66 8.20
CA GLY A 76 12.47 -3.61 9.21
C GLY A 76 12.15 -2.26 8.58
N ASP A 77 12.91 -1.24 8.98
CA ASP A 77 12.75 0.14 8.53
C ASP A 77 13.39 0.42 7.15
N ALA A 78 13.92 -0.60 6.45
CA ALA A 78 14.55 -0.42 5.16
C ALA A 78 13.52 -0.05 4.07
N LYS A 79 13.88 0.92 3.21
CA LYS A 79 13.05 1.27 2.05
C LYS A 79 13.02 0.09 1.06
N PRO A 80 11.84 -0.44 0.71
CA PRO A 80 11.75 -1.56 -0.24
C PRO A 80 12.15 -1.13 -1.65
N ASP A 81 12.75 -2.06 -2.39
CA ASP A 81 12.99 -1.91 -3.83
C ASP A 81 11.64 -2.09 -4.55
N LEU A 82 11.17 -1.03 -5.20
CA LEU A 82 9.85 -1.02 -5.84
C LEU A 82 9.69 -2.13 -6.88
N ALA A 83 10.76 -2.53 -7.56
CA ALA A 83 10.67 -3.59 -8.56
C ALA A 83 10.63 -4.98 -7.94
N ALA A 84 11.52 -5.23 -6.98
CA ALA A 84 11.66 -6.56 -6.39
C ALA A 84 10.57 -6.85 -5.36
N ASP A 85 10.17 -5.84 -4.60
CA ASP A 85 9.48 -6.04 -3.32
C ASP A 85 8.04 -5.60 -3.34
N CYS A 86 7.60 -4.86 -4.35
CA CYS A 86 6.30 -4.18 -4.36
C CYS A 86 5.40 -4.60 -5.51
N ARG A 87 4.10 -4.73 -5.25
CA ARG A 87 3.10 -5.02 -6.28
C ARG A 87 1.89 -4.09 -6.13
N PRO A 88 1.34 -3.54 -7.24
CA PRO A 88 0.15 -2.69 -7.17
C PRO A 88 -1.00 -3.39 -6.46
N LEU A 89 -1.77 -2.62 -5.70
CA LEU A 89 -3.02 -3.09 -5.12
C LEU A 89 -4.13 -3.08 -6.17
N VAL A 90 -4.87 -4.19 -6.24
CA VAL A 90 -6.08 -4.32 -7.05
C VAL A 90 -7.32 -4.05 -6.20
N CYS A 91 -8.39 -3.60 -6.83
CA CYS A 91 -9.63 -3.24 -6.14
C CYS A 91 -10.86 -3.49 -7.02
N GLU A 92 -11.98 -3.72 -6.37
CA GLU A 92 -13.30 -3.75 -7.01
C GLU A 92 -14.11 -2.47 -6.69
N SER A 93 -13.71 -1.74 -5.65
CA SER A 93 -14.34 -0.49 -5.20
C SER A 93 -13.36 0.34 -4.37
N ASP A 94 -13.70 1.61 -4.12
CA ASP A 94 -12.92 2.55 -3.29
C ASP A 94 -12.68 2.04 -1.86
N ASP A 95 -13.61 1.25 -1.33
CA ASP A 95 -13.55 0.68 0.03
C ASP A 95 -12.44 -0.37 0.17
N ALA A 96 -12.07 -1.03 -0.93
CA ALA A 96 -10.98 -1.99 -0.98
C ALA A 96 -9.60 -1.33 -0.99
N CYS A 97 -9.51 -0.01 -1.22
CA CYS A 97 -8.25 0.71 -1.26
C CYS A 97 -7.92 1.33 0.11
N PRO A 98 -6.63 1.40 0.49
CA PRO A 98 -6.21 2.12 1.69
C PRO A 98 -6.65 3.59 1.62
N PRO A 99 -7.07 4.18 2.75
CA PRO A 99 -7.52 5.56 2.76
C PRO A 99 -6.36 6.50 2.45
N ALA A 100 -6.54 7.39 1.47
CA ALA A 100 -5.63 8.51 1.28
C ALA A 100 -5.76 9.49 2.46
N HIS A 101 -4.73 10.30 2.72
CA HIS A 101 -4.68 11.19 3.88
C HIS A 101 -5.96 12.02 4.06
N GLY A 102 -6.62 11.84 5.20
CA GLY A 102 -7.84 12.56 5.57
C GLY A 102 -9.13 12.01 4.95
N LEU A 103 -9.07 10.98 4.12
CA LEU A 103 -10.23 10.30 3.54
C LEU A 103 -10.61 9.05 4.35
N LYS A 104 -11.86 8.63 4.21
CA LYS A 104 -12.36 7.38 4.82
C LYS A 104 -11.99 6.15 3.97
N HIS A 105 -11.90 6.35 2.66
CA HIS A 105 -11.70 5.33 1.64
C HIS A 105 -10.59 5.78 0.68
N GLY A 106 -9.98 4.82 -0.02
CA GLY A 106 -9.02 5.13 -1.08
C GLY A 106 -9.73 5.47 -2.38
N THR A 107 -9.01 5.40 -3.51
CA THR A 107 -9.62 5.55 -4.83
C THR A 107 -9.27 4.36 -5.70
N CYS A 108 -10.31 3.69 -6.21
CA CYS A 108 -10.22 2.60 -7.15
C CYS A 108 -10.46 3.12 -8.57
N VAL A 109 -9.46 3.01 -9.44
CA VAL A 109 -9.55 3.43 -10.83
C VAL A 109 -9.10 2.28 -11.72
N ASN A 110 -9.98 1.81 -12.59
CA ASN A 110 -9.73 0.69 -13.51
C ASN A 110 -9.14 -0.53 -12.79
N GLY A 111 -9.73 -0.90 -11.65
CA GLY A 111 -9.31 -2.07 -10.89
C GLY A 111 -8.01 -1.93 -10.08
N LEU A 112 -7.41 -0.74 -10.01
CA LEU A 112 -6.19 -0.46 -9.24
C LEU A 112 -6.43 0.62 -8.18
N CYS A 113 -5.78 0.46 -7.03
CA CYS A 113 -5.76 1.51 -6.02
C CYS A 113 -4.79 2.62 -6.41
N THR A 114 -5.29 3.85 -6.38
CA THR A 114 -4.57 5.02 -6.87
C THR A 114 -4.63 6.20 -5.91
N GLU A 115 -3.65 7.09 -6.04
CA GLU A 115 -3.65 8.46 -5.55
C GLU A 115 -3.80 9.41 -6.74
N PRO A 116 -5.04 9.79 -7.13
CA PRO A 116 -5.30 10.52 -8.38
C PRO A 116 -4.63 11.89 -8.47
N ALA A 117 -4.32 12.49 -7.30
CA ALA A 117 -3.62 13.77 -7.19
C ALA A 117 -2.16 13.69 -7.71
N ASN A 118 -1.58 12.50 -7.76
CA ASN A 118 -0.20 12.31 -8.21
C ASN A 118 -0.14 11.98 -9.71
N PRO A 119 0.88 12.47 -10.44
CA PRO A 119 1.14 12.05 -11.81
C PRO A 119 1.62 10.60 -11.85
N LEU A 120 1.51 9.97 -13.03
CA LEU A 120 2.19 8.71 -13.29
C LEU A 120 3.71 8.92 -13.31
N THR A 121 4.43 8.05 -12.63
CA THR A 121 5.90 8.05 -12.55
C THR A 121 6.49 6.83 -13.26
N GLN A 122 7.80 6.84 -13.46
CA GLN A 122 8.54 5.68 -13.97
C GLN A 122 8.36 4.46 -13.05
N ASP A 123 8.30 4.67 -11.73
CA ASP A 123 8.05 3.60 -10.77
C ASP A 123 6.67 2.98 -10.95
N ASP A 124 5.63 3.79 -11.21
CA ASP A 124 4.30 3.25 -11.54
C ASP A 124 4.35 2.37 -12.81
N SER A 125 5.07 2.82 -13.84
CA SER A 125 5.26 2.06 -15.08
C SER A 125 5.97 0.73 -14.85
N VAL A 126 7.02 0.72 -14.02
CA VAL A 126 7.73 -0.51 -13.63
C VAL A 126 6.81 -1.47 -12.88
N LEU A 127 6.05 -0.97 -11.90
CA LEU A 127 5.11 -1.79 -11.13
C LEU A 127 4.06 -2.45 -12.03
N LEU A 128 3.52 -1.71 -13.00
CA LEU A 128 2.55 -2.25 -13.96
C LEU A 128 3.17 -3.27 -14.92
N CYS A 129 4.43 -3.08 -15.34
CA CYS A 129 5.11 -4.05 -16.19
C CYS A 129 5.45 -5.36 -15.46
N LEU A 130 5.69 -5.30 -14.15
CA LEU A 130 6.00 -6.47 -13.32
C LEU A 130 4.77 -7.16 -12.71
N ALA A 131 3.57 -6.60 -12.90
CA ALA A 131 2.34 -7.20 -12.41
C ALA A 131 2.10 -8.60 -12.99
N GLY A 132 1.87 -9.59 -12.12
CA GLY A 132 1.61 -10.98 -12.48
C GLY A 132 2.86 -11.76 -12.89
N THR A 133 4.05 -11.26 -12.56
CA THR A 133 5.33 -11.92 -12.92
C THR A 133 5.98 -12.62 -11.73
N GLY A 134 5.27 -12.75 -10.60
CA GLY A 134 5.82 -13.19 -9.31
C GLY A 134 6.70 -12.13 -8.66
N MET A 135 7.08 -12.31 -7.40
CA MET A 135 7.97 -11.39 -6.67
C MET A 135 9.42 -11.43 -7.18
N GLY A 136 10.20 -10.38 -6.89
CA GLY A 136 11.60 -10.26 -7.31
C GLY A 136 11.79 -9.57 -8.66
N LYS A 137 13.05 -9.58 -9.14
CA LYS A 137 13.47 -8.92 -10.40
C LYS A 137 14.56 -9.68 -11.18
N SER A 138 14.79 -10.95 -10.86
CA SER A 138 15.93 -11.73 -11.36
C SER A 138 15.56 -12.72 -12.47
N ALA A 139 14.29 -13.10 -12.60
CA ALA A 139 13.87 -13.95 -13.71
C ALA A 139 13.99 -13.18 -15.03
N ALA A 140 14.36 -13.85 -16.13
CA ALA A 140 14.54 -13.21 -17.44
C ALA A 140 13.32 -12.36 -17.86
N ALA A 141 12.11 -12.89 -17.67
CA ALA A 141 10.87 -12.16 -17.95
C ALA A 141 10.72 -10.89 -17.08
N GLN A 142 11.15 -10.93 -15.81
CA GLN A 142 11.11 -9.77 -14.93
C GLN A 142 12.13 -8.71 -15.35
N VAL A 143 13.32 -9.11 -15.79
CA VAL A 143 14.35 -8.19 -16.30
C VAL A 143 13.83 -7.43 -17.52
N ASP A 144 13.26 -8.13 -18.49
CA ASP A 144 12.71 -7.52 -19.71
C ASP A 144 11.54 -6.58 -19.39
N ARG A 145 10.64 -6.98 -18.50
CA ARG A 145 9.50 -6.17 -18.05
C ARG A 145 9.94 -4.94 -17.27
N TYR A 146 10.93 -5.08 -16.40
CA TYR A 146 11.52 -3.96 -15.66
C TYR A 146 12.14 -2.94 -16.63
N ALA A 147 12.95 -3.39 -17.58
CA ALA A 147 13.55 -2.53 -18.60
C ALA A 147 12.47 -1.83 -19.46
N MET A 148 11.39 -2.54 -19.80
CA MET A 148 10.25 -1.93 -20.50
C MET A 148 9.61 -0.81 -19.67
N GLY A 149 9.36 -1.05 -18.38
CA GLY A 149 8.77 -0.07 -17.47
C GLY A 149 9.60 1.20 -17.30
N LEU A 150 10.93 1.06 -17.26
CA LEU A 150 11.86 2.20 -17.20
C LEU A 150 11.75 3.13 -18.43
N ASN A 151 11.32 2.61 -19.59
CA ASN A 151 11.29 3.35 -20.84
C ASN A 151 9.92 4.01 -21.12
N CYS A 152 9.25 4.58 -20.11
CA CYS A 152 7.94 5.23 -20.29
C CYS A 152 7.98 6.66 -20.86
N GLY A 153 9.17 7.28 -20.97
CA GLY A 153 9.34 8.64 -21.51
C GLY A 153 8.96 9.77 -20.55
N SER A 154 8.84 10.98 -21.09
CA SER A 154 8.43 12.21 -20.38
C SER A 154 7.47 13.03 -21.25
N PRO A 155 6.18 13.17 -20.87
CA PRO A 155 5.53 12.60 -19.68
C PRO A 155 5.53 11.07 -19.70
N CYS A 156 5.51 10.44 -18.53
CA CYS A 156 5.53 8.98 -18.43
C CYS A 156 4.23 8.39 -18.98
N VAL A 157 4.34 7.58 -20.04
CA VAL A 157 3.23 6.84 -20.64
C VAL A 157 3.54 5.35 -20.52
N VAL A 158 2.69 4.62 -19.79
CA VAL A 158 2.87 3.18 -19.57
C VAL A 158 2.94 2.43 -20.91
N PRO A 159 3.98 1.61 -21.15
CA PRO A 159 4.11 0.81 -22.35
C PRO A 159 2.87 -0.07 -22.58
N LYS A 160 2.41 -0.17 -23.84
CA LYS A 160 1.18 -0.89 -24.19
C LYS A 160 1.10 -2.31 -23.61
N PRO A 161 2.18 -3.13 -23.62
CA PRO A 161 2.14 -4.48 -23.06
C PRO A 161 2.00 -4.56 -21.53
N CYS A 162 2.16 -3.43 -20.82
CA CYS A 162 2.10 -3.35 -19.35
C CYS A 162 0.80 -2.71 -18.84
N ARG A 163 -0.02 -2.15 -19.74
CA ARG A 163 -1.29 -1.53 -19.36
C ARG A 163 -2.23 -2.62 -18.85
N GLN A 164 -2.83 -2.38 -17.69
CA GLN A 164 -3.87 -3.26 -17.16
C GLN A 164 -5.15 -3.06 -18.01
N PRO A 165 -5.95 -4.13 -18.19
CA PRO A 165 -7.18 -4.08 -18.97
C PRO A 165 -8.22 -3.10 -18.41
#